data_AF-A0AAU4AKE5-F1
#
_entry.id   AF-A0AAU4AKE5-F1
#
_cell.length_a   1.000
_cell.length_b   1.000
_cell.length_c   1.000
_cell.angle_alpha   90.00
_cell.angle_beta   90.00
_cell.angle_gamma   90.00
#
_symmetry.space_group_name_H-M   'P 1'
#
loop_
_entity.id
_entity.type
_entity.pdbx_description
1 polymer ?
#
loop_
_entity_poly.entity_id
_entity_poly.type
_entity_poly.pdbx_seq_one_letter_code
_entity_poly.pdbx_strand_id
1 'polypeptide(L)'
;MKIPRTAHSDQPWRIHEFTGDFRTEDVWSFRTPGAGPDDFPVILAAMQTADGFAKQPRAVRFLFAARRKLGALLGWDKPKTSLGKRVQPLYDRLPDDLRETVDVSDTSGAPFTPVYLLHNESVRELANKTCHAVMHLGWVPTGGGEYELRMAILVKPNGRFGRVYMALIAPFRYLIVYPAITRQWERAWRDRELPPTPNVGPRP
;
A
#
# COMPACT_ATOMS: atom_id res chain seq x y z
N MET A 1 -13.35 2.19 1.29
CA MET A 1 -14.05 1.15 2.08
C MET A 1 -13.40 -0.22 1.90
N LYS A 2 -13.57 -1.15 2.85
CA LYS A 2 -13.11 -2.54 2.68
C LYS A 2 -13.99 -3.26 1.65
N ILE A 3 -13.35 -4.02 0.75
CA ILE A 3 -14.03 -4.83 -0.28
C ILE A 3 -13.56 -6.30 -0.19
N PRO A 4 -14.26 -7.25 -0.83
CA PRO A 4 -13.86 -8.65 -0.84
C PRO A 4 -12.45 -8.85 -1.41
N ARG A 5 -11.75 -9.88 -0.93
CA ARG A 5 -10.41 -10.24 -1.45
C ARG A 5 -10.45 -10.63 -2.93
N THR A 6 -11.58 -11.16 -3.40
CA THR A 6 -11.80 -11.49 -4.81
C THR A 6 -11.66 -10.28 -5.73
N ALA A 7 -11.97 -9.08 -5.25
CA ALA A 7 -11.77 -7.84 -6.01
C ALA A 7 -10.31 -7.56 -6.39
N HIS A 8 -9.34 -8.23 -5.74
CA HIS A 8 -7.93 -8.22 -6.12
C HIS A 8 -7.54 -9.47 -6.93
N SER A 9 -8.02 -10.67 -6.59
CA SER A 9 -7.64 -11.90 -7.31
C SER A 9 -8.29 -12.02 -8.69
N ASP A 10 -9.44 -11.40 -8.91
CA ASP A 10 -10.18 -11.48 -10.16
C ASP A 10 -9.64 -10.50 -11.23
N GLN A 11 -8.69 -9.64 -10.85
CA GLN A 11 -8.04 -8.69 -11.74
C GLN A 11 -6.73 -9.28 -12.26
N PRO A 12 -6.34 -8.99 -13.52
CA PRO A 12 -5.14 -9.56 -14.15
C PRO A 12 -3.87 -8.79 -13.74
N TRP A 13 -3.59 -8.69 -12.45
CA TRP A 13 -2.45 -7.94 -11.93
C TRP A 13 -1.13 -8.66 -12.15
N ARG A 14 -0.09 -7.93 -12.58
CA ARG A 14 1.25 -8.51 -12.80
C ARG A 14 1.87 -9.00 -11.49
N ILE A 15 1.48 -8.41 -10.35
CA ILE A 15 1.98 -8.79 -9.02
C ILE A 15 1.70 -10.26 -8.66
N HIS A 16 0.65 -10.87 -9.24
CA HIS A 16 0.26 -12.24 -8.94
C HIS A 16 1.36 -13.25 -9.31
N GLU A 17 2.19 -12.95 -10.31
CA GLU A 17 3.31 -13.81 -10.73
C GLU A 17 4.42 -13.89 -9.68
N PHE A 18 4.58 -12.85 -8.86
CA PHE A 18 5.70 -12.75 -7.91
C PHE A 18 5.30 -13.01 -6.46
N THR A 19 3.99 -13.05 -6.18
CA THR A 19 3.44 -13.07 -4.81
C THR A 19 2.62 -14.32 -4.48
N GLY A 20 2.80 -15.42 -5.22
CA GLY A 20 2.11 -16.69 -4.94
C GLY A 20 2.33 -17.27 -3.53
N ASP A 21 3.40 -16.86 -2.84
CA ASP A 21 3.70 -17.23 -1.45
C ASP A 21 3.15 -16.25 -0.39
N PHE A 22 2.43 -15.20 -0.81
CA PHE A 22 1.76 -14.24 0.07
C PHE A 22 0.27 -14.50 0.14
N ARG A 23 -0.32 -14.23 1.31
CA ARG A 23 -1.79 -14.20 1.44
C ARG A 23 -2.29 -12.77 1.28
N THR A 24 -3.36 -12.57 0.50
CA THR A 24 -4.11 -11.31 0.53
C THR A 24 -4.76 -11.17 1.91
N GLU A 25 -4.30 -10.20 2.68
CA GLU A 25 -4.80 -9.91 4.01
C GLU A 25 -6.08 -9.06 3.91
N ASP A 26 -6.03 -7.97 3.13
CA ASP A 26 -7.11 -6.99 3.00
C ASP A 26 -7.14 -6.36 1.61
N VAL A 27 -8.33 -5.95 1.18
CA VAL A 27 -8.52 -5.13 -0.02
C VAL A 27 -9.44 -3.95 0.31
N TRP A 28 -9.05 -2.75 -0.11
CA TRP A 28 -9.75 -1.50 0.14
C TRP A 28 -9.90 -0.71 -1.15
N SER A 29 -11.07 -0.14 -1.40
CA SER A 29 -11.31 0.83 -2.47
C SER A 29 -11.29 2.25 -1.90
N PHE A 30 -10.76 3.20 -2.66
CA PHE A 30 -10.72 4.62 -2.36
C PHE A 30 -11.39 5.38 -3.49
N ARG A 31 -12.34 6.23 -3.15
CA ARG A 31 -13.10 6.98 -4.15
C ARG A 31 -12.24 8.05 -4.81
N THR A 32 -12.26 8.05 -6.13
CA THR A 32 -11.63 9.08 -6.95
C THR A 32 -12.65 9.64 -7.96
N PRO A 33 -13.61 10.48 -7.51
CA PRO A 33 -14.63 11.03 -8.40
C PRO A 33 -14.03 11.79 -9.57
N GLY A 34 -14.60 11.62 -10.78
CA GLY A 34 -14.13 12.23 -12.02
C GLY A 34 -12.79 11.70 -12.53
N ALA A 35 -12.29 10.59 -11.99
CA ALA A 35 -11.05 9.96 -12.44
C ALA A 35 -11.22 9.24 -13.78
N GLY A 36 -10.28 9.48 -14.70
CA GLY A 36 -10.14 8.76 -15.96
C GLY A 36 -9.12 7.61 -15.92
N PRO A 37 -8.96 6.89 -17.05
CA PRO A 37 -8.00 5.79 -17.18
C PRO A 37 -6.54 6.21 -16.94
N ASP A 38 -6.17 7.43 -17.30
CA ASP A 38 -4.79 7.92 -17.25
C ASP A 38 -4.43 8.66 -15.95
N ASP A 39 -5.36 8.70 -14.99
CA ASP A 39 -5.20 9.47 -13.74
C ASP A 39 -4.47 8.68 -12.63
N PHE A 40 -3.98 7.46 -12.91
CA PHE A 40 -3.25 6.68 -11.92
C PHE A 40 -1.98 7.39 -11.41
N PRO A 41 -1.12 7.99 -12.27
CA PRO A 41 0.02 8.78 -11.79
C PRO A 41 -0.41 10.00 -10.98
N VAL A 42 -1.57 10.60 -11.28
CA VAL A 42 -2.09 11.77 -10.59
C VAL A 42 -2.45 11.43 -9.13
N ILE A 43 -3.13 10.32 -8.90
CA ILE A 43 -3.45 9.89 -7.53
C ILE A 43 -2.18 9.49 -6.77
N LEU A 44 -1.20 8.85 -7.40
CA LEU A 44 0.07 8.51 -6.76
C LEU A 44 0.85 9.77 -6.34
N ALA A 45 0.90 10.80 -7.19
CA ALA A 45 1.51 12.08 -6.85
C ALA A 45 0.77 12.78 -5.70
N ALA A 46 -0.57 12.79 -5.73
CA ALA A 46 -1.38 13.34 -4.64
C ALA A 46 -1.15 12.59 -3.31
N MET A 47 -0.96 11.27 -3.36
CA MET A 47 -0.63 10.46 -2.17
C MET A 47 0.76 10.75 -1.62
N GLN A 48 1.74 11.00 -2.49
CA GLN A 48 3.11 11.38 -2.12
C GLN A 48 3.13 12.74 -1.43
N THR A 49 2.51 13.78 -2.00
CA THR A 49 2.44 15.12 -1.40
C THR A 49 1.69 15.11 -0.06
N ALA A 50 0.68 14.24 0.06
CA ALA A 50 -0.07 14.04 1.29
C ALA A 50 0.70 13.25 2.37
N ASP A 51 1.85 12.63 2.08
CA ASP A 51 2.65 11.78 2.99
C ASP A 51 1.80 10.72 3.73
N GLY A 52 1.10 9.89 2.96
CA GLY A 52 0.01 9.00 3.40
C GLY A 52 0.22 8.09 4.63
N PHE A 53 1.46 7.81 5.05
CA PHE A 53 1.77 7.10 6.32
C PHE A 53 2.66 7.94 7.26
N ALA A 54 3.61 8.72 6.73
CA ALA A 54 4.55 9.51 7.51
C ALA A 54 3.86 10.72 8.22
N LYS A 55 2.88 11.35 7.57
CA LYS A 55 2.05 12.43 8.16
C LYS A 55 0.84 11.93 8.95
N GLN A 56 0.75 10.64 9.27
CA GLN A 56 -0.23 10.07 10.21
C GLN A 56 0.39 9.82 11.61
N PRO A 57 1.05 10.81 12.27
CA PRO A 57 1.80 10.54 13.48
C PRO A 57 0.90 10.01 14.60
N ARG A 58 -0.41 10.32 14.63
CA ARG A 58 -1.31 9.80 15.66
C ARG A 58 -1.65 8.33 15.48
N ALA A 59 -2.07 7.90 14.29
CA ALA A 59 -2.40 6.50 14.02
C ALA A 59 -1.16 5.60 14.07
N VAL A 60 -0.04 6.09 13.52
CA VAL A 60 1.26 5.41 13.57
C VAL A 60 1.78 5.32 15.00
N ARG A 61 1.80 6.42 15.78
CA ARG A 61 2.18 6.37 17.21
C ARG A 61 1.27 5.46 18.02
N PHE A 62 -0.03 5.44 17.73
CA PHE A 62 -0.97 4.55 18.39
C PHE A 62 -0.65 3.08 18.09
N LEU A 63 -0.41 2.72 16.83
CA LEU A 63 0.04 1.37 16.46
C LEU A 63 1.37 0.99 17.13
N PHE A 64 2.33 1.91 17.19
CA PHE A 64 3.60 1.70 17.89
C PHE A 64 3.39 1.57 19.40
N ALA A 65 2.46 2.31 20.02
CA ALA A 65 2.12 2.19 21.43
C ALA A 65 1.40 0.86 21.73
N ALA A 66 0.46 0.45 20.89
CA ALA A 66 -0.19 -0.85 20.95
C ALA A 66 0.83 -1.98 20.80
N ARG A 67 1.73 -1.89 19.80
CA ARG A 67 2.85 -2.82 19.61
C ARG A 67 3.72 -2.91 20.85
N ARG A 68 4.11 -1.79 21.45
CA ARG A 68 4.92 -1.76 22.68
C ARG A 68 4.19 -2.43 23.85
N LYS A 69 2.91 -2.11 24.06
CA LYS A 69 2.10 -2.77 25.10
C LYS A 69 1.95 -4.28 24.87
N LEU A 70 1.71 -4.70 23.62
CA LEU A 70 1.65 -6.12 23.25
C LEU A 70 3.00 -6.81 23.43
N GLY A 71 4.10 -6.15 23.05
CA GLY A 71 5.46 -6.65 23.25
C GLY A 71 5.82 -6.80 24.73
N ALA A 72 5.41 -5.85 25.58
CA ALA A 72 5.60 -5.89 27.02
C ALA A 72 4.75 -6.99 27.68
N LEU A 73 3.46 -7.09 27.32
CA LEU A 73 2.53 -8.09 27.88
C LEU A 73 2.94 -9.53 27.52
N LEU A 74 3.51 -9.72 26.33
CA LEU A 74 3.82 -11.06 25.79
C LEU A 74 5.32 -11.40 25.91
N GLY A 75 6.13 -10.52 26.52
CA GLY A 75 7.56 -10.75 26.79
C GLY A 75 8.46 -10.73 25.56
N TRP A 76 8.03 -10.09 24.48
CA TRP A 76 8.69 -10.11 23.16
C TRP A 76 9.71 -8.98 22.95
N ASP A 77 9.89 -8.11 23.95
CA ASP A 77 10.79 -6.95 23.90
C ASP A 77 12.25 -7.29 24.28
N LYS A 78 12.60 -8.57 24.42
CA LYS A 78 13.98 -8.98 24.76
C LYS A 78 14.90 -8.86 23.53
N PRO A 79 16.08 -8.22 23.64
CA PRO A 79 17.02 -8.06 22.55
C PRO A 79 17.85 -9.33 22.36
N LYS A 80 17.23 -10.44 21.94
CA LYS A 80 17.95 -11.60 21.41
C LYS A 80 17.13 -12.21 20.29
N THR A 81 17.51 -11.88 19.05
CA THR A 81 17.85 -12.83 17.98
C THR A 81 18.07 -12.01 16.71
N SER A 82 19.32 -11.84 16.33
CA SER A 82 19.75 -11.45 14.99
C SER A 82 19.38 -12.57 14.01
N LEU A 83 18.25 -12.43 13.29
CA LEU A 83 17.96 -13.25 12.09
C LEU A 83 17.43 -12.36 10.96
N GLY A 84 18.00 -11.16 10.82
CA GLY A 84 17.70 -10.21 9.75
C GLY A 84 18.37 -10.53 8.40
N LYS A 85 18.37 -11.80 7.99
CA LYS A 85 18.96 -12.24 6.69
C LYS A 85 18.07 -13.20 5.88
N ARG A 86 16.85 -13.52 6.33
CA ARG A 86 16.05 -14.63 5.75
C ARG A 86 14.92 -14.22 4.81
N VAL A 87 14.60 -12.94 4.67
CA VAL A 87 13.55 -12.50 3.75
C VAL A 87 14.24 -11.94 2.51
N GLN A 88 14.22 -12.71 1.42
CA GLN A 88 14.59 -12.18 0.11
C GLN A 88 13.59 -11.06 -0.25
N PRO A 89 14.08 -9.84 -0.57
CA PRO A 89 13.26 -8.79 -1.13
C PRO A 89 12.41 -9.31 -2.29
N LEU A 90 11.18 -8.81 -2.41
CA LEU A 90 10.35 -9.09 -3.58
C LEU A 90 11.01 -8.51 -4.84
N TYR A 91 11.71 -7.38 -4.69
CA TYR A 91 12.49 -6.75 -5.75
C TYR A 91 13.45 -7.73 -6.46
N ASP A 92 14.11 -8.62 -5.71
CA ASP A 92 15.06 -9.60 -6.24
C ASP A 92 14.41 -10.68 -7.11
N ARG A 93 13.08 -10.81 -7.10
CA ARG A 93 12.33 -11.76 -7.93
C ARG A 93 11.88 -11.20 -9.26
N LEU A 94 11.96 -9.88 -9.41
CA LEU A 94 11.46 -9.20 -10.60
C LEU A 94 12.43 -9.35 -11.79
N PRO A 95 11.92 -9.38 -13.02
CA PRO A 95 12.72 -9.11 -14.21
C PRO A 95 13.18 -7.63 -14.24
N ASP A 96 14.26 -7.36 -14.98
CA ASP A 96 14.93 -6.06 -14.96
C ASP A 96 14.04 -4.91 -15.48
N ASP A 97 13.16 -5.18 -16.46
CA ASP A 97 12.21 -4.21 -17.01
C ASP A 97 11.28 -3.62 -15.93
N LEU A 98 10.84 -4.42 -14.95
CA LEU A 98 10.04 -3.94 -13.83
C LEU A 98 10.87 -3.20 -12.80
N ARG A 99 12.11 -3.63 -12.57
CA ARG A 99 13.02 -3.00 -11.58
C ARG A 99 13.41 -1.58 -11.97
N GLU A 100 13.54 -1.32 -13.26
CA GLU A 100 13.90 -0.01 -13.81
C GLU A 100 12.76 1.01 -13.76
N THR A 101 11.53 0.58 -13.46
CA THR A 101 10.36 1.48 -13.38
C THR A 101 10.33 2.38 -12.16
N VAL A 102 11.16 2.09 -11.14
CA VAL A 102 11.18 2.83 -9.89
C VAL A 102 12.60 3.19 -9.49
N ASP A 103 12.77 4.39 -8.96
CA ASP A 103 14.00 4.75 -8.26
C ASP A 103 13.91 4.26 -6.81
N VAL A 104 14.68 3.23 -6.47
CA VAL A 104 14.72 2.65 -5.12
C VAL A 104 15.32 3.64 -4.12
N SER A 105 16.06 4.67 -4.58
CA SER A 105 16.58 5.73 -3.72
C SER A 105 15.51 6.74 -3.26
N ASP A 106 14.35 6.77 -3.91
CA ASP A 106 13.16 7.54 -3.51
C ASP A 106 12.41 6.85 -2.33
N THR A 107 13.16 6.52 -1.27
CA THR A 107 12.68 5.97 0.00
C THR A 107 12.68 7.06 1.08
N SER A 108 12.42 8.31 0.72
CA SER A 108 12.46 9.46 1.64
C SER A 108 11.33 9.37 2.69
N GLY A 109 11.55 8.62 3.77
CA GLY A 109 10.74 8.60 4.99
C GLY A 109 9.54 7.64 5.03
N ALA A 110 9.28 6.86 3.98
CA ALA A 110 8.15 5.92 3.95
C ALA A 110 8.53 4.52 4.48
N PRO A 111 7.64 3.82 5.22
CA PRO A 111 7.92 2.47 5.71
C PRO A 111 7.91 1.38 4.62
N PHE A 112 7.44 1.70 3.41
CA PHE A 112 7.42 0.77 2.28
C PHE A 112 8.38 1.24 1.18
N THR A 113 9.24 0.34 0.73
CA THR A 113 10.18 0.54 -0.37
C THR A 113 9.47 0.30 -1.70
N PRO A 114 9.63 1.16 -2.73
CA PRO A 114 9.13 0.90 -4.08
C PRO A 114 9.66 -0.42 -4.65
N VAL A 115 8.81 -1.17 -5.35
CA VAL A 115 9.17 -2.45 -6.00
C VAL A 115 9.08 -2.32 -7.52
N TYR A 116 7.94 -1.84 -8.04
CA TYR A 116 7.78 -1.40 -9.42
C TYR A 116 6.56 -0.48 -9.57
N LEU A 117 6.47 0.20 -10.71
CA LEU A 117 5.36 1.07 -11.12
C LEU A 117 5.00 0.82 -12.59
N LEU A 118 3.72 0.55 -12.84
CA LEU A 118 3.11 0.43 -14.17
C LEU A 118 1.99 1.46 -14.34
N HIS A 119 1.44 1.53 -15.55
CA HIS A 119 0.38 2.48 -15.91
C HIS A 119 -0.91 2.32 -15.08
N ASN A 120 -1.21 1.12 -14.58
CA ASN A 120 -2.43 0.81 -13.84
C ASN A 120 -2.18 0.12 -12.49
N GLU A 121 -0.93 -0.14 -12.10
CA GLU A 121 -0.62 -0.67 -10.78
C GLU A 121 0.75 -0.24 -10.25
N SER A 122 0.88 -0.18 -8.93
CA SER A 122 2.12 0.15 -8.22
C SER A 122 2.31 -0.78 -7.04
N VAL A 123 3.54 -1.23 -6.84
CA VAL A 123 3.88 -2.18 -5.78
C VAL A 123 4.95 -1.60 -4.89
N ARG A 124 4.74 -1.75 -3.59
CA ARG A 124 5.71 -1.40 -2.55
C ARG A 124 5.80 -2.51 -1.51
N GLU A 125 6.96 -2.71 -0.91
CA GLU A 125 7.18 -3.76 0.08
C GLU A 125 7.71 -3.23 1.42
N LEU A 126 7.41 -3.97 2.48
CA LEU A 126 7.93 -3.76 3.82
C LEU A 126 8.28 -5.14 4.39
N ALA A 127 9.57 -5.38 4.64
CA ALA A 127 10.03 -6.58 5.33
C ALA A 127 10.49 -6.22 6.75
N ASN A 128 9.96 -6.91 7.76
CA ASN A 128 10.37 -6.74 9.15
C ASN A 128 10.43 -8.10 9.87
N LYS A 129 10.71 -8.08 11.18
CA LYS A 129 10.81 -9.30 11.99
C LYS A 129 9.50 -10.11 12.06
N THR A 130 8.35 -9.45 11.93
CA THR A 130 7.03 -10.07 12.10
C THR A 130 6.42 -10.57 10.80
N CYS A 131 6.68 -9.90 9.68
CA CYS A 131 6.15 -10.28 8.37
C CYS A 131 6.92 -9.61 7.23
N HIS A 132 6.75 -10.17 6.04
CA HIS A 132 6.94 -9.49 4.77
C HIS A 132 5.57 -9.05 4.26
N ALA A 133 5.36 -7.75 4.12
CA ALA A 133 4.14 -7.15 3.62
C ALA A 133 4.39 -6.51 2.25
N VAL A 134 3.42 -6.63 1.36
CA VAL A 134 3.38 -6.01 0.05
C VAL A 134 2.11 -5.19 -0.02
N MET A 135 2.25 -3.91 -0.35
CA MET A 135 1.16 -3.02 -0.66
C MET A 135 1.07 -2.91 -2.18
N HIS A 136 0.02 -3.48 -2.74
CA HIS A 136 -0.35 -3.35 -4.13
C HIS A 136 -1.41 -2.27 -4.27
N LEU A 137 -1.22 -1.35 -5.20
CA LEU A 137 -2.17 -0.34 -5.62
C LEU A 137 -2.57 -0.65 -7.06
N GLY A 138 -3.86 -0.79 -7.33
CA GLY A 138 -4.40 -1.03 -8.66
C GLY A 138 -5.42 0.04 -9.04
N TRP A 139 -5.41 0.44 -10.30
CA TRP A 139 -6.32 1.39 -10.91
C TRP A 139 -7.40 0.65 -11.69
N VAL A 140 -8.65 0.73 -11.22
CA VAL A 140 -9.72 -0.14 -11.73
C VAL A 140 -10.90 0.70 -12.23
N PRO A 141 -11.45 0.40 -13.42
CA PRO A 141 -12.67 1.04 -13.88
C PRO A 141 -13.84 0.70 -12.96
N THR A 142 -14.69 1.69 -12.74
CA THR A 142 -15.96 1.58 -12.01
C THR A 142 -17.14 1.61 -12.98
N GLY A 143 -18.34 1.28 -12.49
CA GLY A 143 -19.56 1.38 -13.28
C GLY A 143 -19.88 2.86 -13.55
N GLY A 144 -19.70 3.29 -14.81
CA GLY A 144 -19.90 4.69 -15.22
C GLY A 144 -18.74 5.32 -16.00
N GLY A 145 -17.65 4.58 -16.21
CA GLY A 145 -16.48 5.09 -16.95
C GLY A 145 -15.48 5.86 -16.08
N GLU A 146 -15.78 6.06 -14.80
CA GLU A 146 -14.81 6.56 -13.82
C GLU A 146 -13.87 5.45 -13.35
N TYR A 147 -12.75 5.82 -12.75
CA TYR A 147 -11.80 4.90 -12.15
C TYR A 147 -11.74 5.05 -10.63
N GLU A 148 -11.34 3.99 -9.94
CA GLU A 148 -11.06 3.99 -8.51
C GLU A 148 -9.69 3.40 -8.20
N LEU A 149 -9.10 3.88 -7.10
CA LEU A 149 -7.91 3.26 -6.53
C LEU A 149 -8.33 2.08 -5.65
N ARG A 150 -7.73 0.92 -5.87
CA ARG A 150 -7.82 -0.23 -4.97
C ARG A 150 -6.46 -0.52 -4.35
N MET A 151 -6.41 -0.73 -3.05
CA MET A 151 -5.23 -1.19 -2.33
C MET A 151 -5.44 -2.61 -1.84
N ALA A 152 -4.53 -3.51 -2.17
CA ALA A 152 -4.43 -4.83 -1.57
C ALA A 152 -3.18 -4.92 -0.70
N ILE A 153 -3.34 -5.40 0.53
CA ILE A 153 -2.23 -5.72 1.41
C ILE A 153 -2.02 -7.23 1.39
N LEU A 154 -0.89 -7.66 0.85
CA LEU A 154 -0.46 -9.05 0.82
C LEU A 154 0.58 -9.26 1.92
N VAL A 155 0.51 -10.37 2.64
CA VAL A 155 1.39 -10.61 3.80
C VAL A 155 1.88 -12.04 3.78
N LYS A 156 3.16 -12.21 4.07
CA LYS A 156 3.80 -13.48 4.43
C LYS A 156 4.30 -13.36 5.88
N PRO A 157 3.53 -13.86 6.87
CA PRO A 157 3.92 -13.77 8.28
C PRO A 157 5.12 -14.66 8.60
N ASN A 158 6.02 -14.19 9.46
CA ASN A 158 7.20 -14.95 9.87
C ASN A 158 6.84 -15.94 10.99
N GLY A 159 6.61 -17.20 10.61
CA GLY A 159 6.30 -18.28 11.54
C GLY A 159 5.00 -18.08 12.32
N ARG A 160 4.83 -18.86 13.40
CA ARG A 160 3.65 -18.79 14.27
C ARG A 160 3.54 -17.43 14.97
N PHE A 161 4.68 -16.88 15.38
CA PHE A 161 4.76 -15.57 16.03
C PHE A 161 4.22 -14.45 15.14
N GLY A 162 4.69 -14.34 13.90
CA GLY A 162 4.19 -13.36 12.94
C GLY A 162 2.69 -13.50 12.69
N ARG A 163 2.16 -14.73 12.66
CA ARG A 163 0.73 -14.99 12.47
C ARG A 163 -0.11 -14.44 13.63
N VAL A 164 0.31 -14.69 14.88
CA VAL A 164 -0.37 -14.16 16.07
C VAL A 164 -0.28 -12.63 16.10
N TYR A 165 0.90 -12.08 15.80
CA TYR A 165 1.09 -10.63 15.72
C TYR A 165 0.13 -9.98 14.72
N MET A 166 0.03 -10.53 13.50
CA MET A 166 -0.87 -10.02 12.46
C MET A 166 -2.34 -10.04 12.90
N ALA A 167 -2.77 -11.08 13.62
CA ALA A 167 -4.12 -11.18 14.16
C ALA A 167 -4.39 -10.12 15.24
N LEU A 168 -3.43 -9.90 16.15
CA LEU A 168 -3.57 -8.92 17.24
C LEU A 168 -3.65 -7.48 16.74
N ILE A 169 -2.95 -7.15 15.66
CA ILE A 169 -2.98 -5.78 15.10
C ILE A 169 -4.16 -5.55 14.14
N ALA A 170 -4.85 -6.61 13.70
CA ALA A 170 -5.92 -6.50 12.71
C ALA A 170 -7.06 -5.54 13.11
N PRO A 171 -7.57 -5.55 14.37
CA PRO A 171 -8.61 -4.60 14.79
C PRO A 171 -8.18 -3.15 14.65
N PHE A 172 -6.95 -2.82 15.06
CA PHE A 172 -6.42 -1.45 14.94
C PHE A 172 -6.23 -1.05 13.48
N ARG A 173 -5.81 -2.00 12.65
CA ARG A 173 -5.67 -1.77 11.21
C ARG A 173 -7.02 -1.41 10.57
N TYR A 174 -8.09 -2.11 10.96
CA TYR A 174 -9.43 -1.89 10.39
C TYR A 174 -10.17 -0.70 10.97
N LEU A 175 -10.01 -0.44 12.26
CA LEU A 175 -10.79 0.59 12.96
C LEU A 175 -10.13 1.96 12.94
N ILE A 176 -8.80 2.02 12.81
CA ILE A 176 -8.04 3.26 12.97
C ILE A 176 -7.25 3.57 11.70
N VAL A 177 -6.40 2.64 11.27
CA VAL A 177 -5.37 2.91 10.25
C VAL A 177 -6.01 3.07 8.87
N TYR A 178 -6.70 2.05 8.38
CA TYR A 178 -7.28 2.10 7.03
C TYR A 178 -8.36 3.17 6.88
N PRO A 179 -9.26 3.43 7.86
CA PRO A 179 -10.18 4.55 7.77
C PRO A 179 -9.47 5.91 7.70
N ALA A 180 -8.38 6.09 8.47
CA ALA A 180 -7.62 7.34 8.45
C ALA A 180 -6.89 7.54 7.12
N ILE A 181 -6.28 6.49 6.57
CA ILE A 181 -5.65 6.52 5.23
C ILE A 181 -6.69 6.79 4.16
N THR A 182 -7.88 6.14 4.26
CA THR A 182 -8.98 6.35 3.30
C THR A 182 -9.36 7.82 3.23
N ARG A 183 -9.63 8.45 4.38
CA ARG A 183 -9.99 9.87 4.44
C ARG A 183 -8.89 10.77 3.90
N GLN A 184 -7.64 10.41 4.13
CA GLN A 184 -6.49 11.20 3.68
C GLN A 184 -6.32 11.11 2.16
N TRP A 185 -6.33 9.92 1.58
CA TRP A 185 -6.13 9.73 0.13
C TRP A 185 -7.31 10.26 -0.67
N GLU A 186 -8.55 10.03 -0.22
CA GLU A 186 -9.73 10.61 -0.86
C GLU A 186 -9.79 12.14 -0.73
N ARG A 187 -9.17 12.71 0.31
CA ARG A 187 -9.00 14.16 0.44
C ARG A 187 -7.89 14.67 -0.48
N ALA A 188 -6.74 14.01 -0.50
CA ALA A 188 -5.62 14.35 -1.37
C ALA A 188 -6.04 14.34 -2.85
N TRP A 189 -6.89 13.38 -3.25
CA TRP A 189 -7.51 13.39 -4.56
C TRP A 189 -8.35 14.65 -4.79
N ARG A 190 -9.25 15.01 -3.86
CA ARG A 190 -10.13 16.17 -4.04
C ARG A 190 -9.41 17.51 -4.03
N ASP A 191 -8.36 17.61 -3.22
CA ASP A 191 -7.60 18.84 -3.03
C ASP A 191 -6.44 18.97 -4.05
N ARG A 192 -6.31 18.02 -4.98
CA ARG A 192 -5.26 18.06 -6.00
C ARG A 192 -5.46 19.28 -6.90
N GLU A 193 -4.37 20.00 -7.15
CA GLU A 193 -4.34 20.98 -8.23
C GLU A 193 -4.43 20.20 -9.54
N LEU A 194 -5.55 20.34 -10.26
CA LEU A 194 -5.64 19.85 -11.62
C LEU A 194 -4.69 20.70 -12.47
N PRO A 195 -3.78 20.11 -13.27
CA PRO A 195 -3.07 20.89 -14.26
C PRO A 195 -4.11 21.62 -15.13
N PRO A 196 -3.85 22.88 -15.54
CA PRO A 196 -4.80 23.63 -16.36
C PRO A 196 -5.15 22.79 -17.59
N THR A 197 -6.45 22.56 -17.80
CA THR A 197 -6.96 21.92 -19.01
C THR A 197 -6.34 22.60 -20.23
N PRO A 198 -5.80 21.85 -21.22
CA PRO A 198 -5.33 22.46 -22.45
C PRO A 198 -6.48 23.30 -23.01
N ASN A 199 -6.22 24.58 -23.19
CA ASN A 199 -7.18 25.51 -23.76
C ASN A 199 -7.45 25.03 -25.19
N VAL A 200 -8.48 24.22 -25.38
CA VAL A 200 -9.01 23.90 -26.71
C VAL A 200 -9.71 25.16 -27.17
N GLY A 201 -8.91 26.09 -27.70
CA GLY A 201 -9.41 27.28 -28.36
C GLY A 201 -10.40 26.87 -29.46
N PRO A 202 -11.40 27.72 -29.76
CA PRO A 202 -12.37 27.41 -30.79
C PRO A 202 -11.63 27.10 -32.10
N ARG A 203 -11.86 25.90 -32.65
CA ARG A 203 -11.39 25.55 -33.99
C ARG A 203 -12.01 26.53 -35.01
N PRO A 204 -11.24 26.99 -36.00
CA PRO A 204 -11.75 27.85 -37.07
C PRO A 204 -12.81 27.16 -37.92
#